data_AF-A0A971YQ34-F1
#
_entry.id   AF-A0A971YQ34-F1
#
_cell.length_a   1.000
_cell.length_b   1.000
_cell.length_c   1.000
_cell.angle_alpha   90.00
_cell.angle_beta   90.00
_cell.angle_gamma   90.00
#
_symmetry.space_group_name_H-M   'P 1'
#
loop_
_entity.id
_entity.type
_entity.pdbx_description
1 polymer ?
#
loop_
_entity_poly.entity_id
_entity_poly.type
_entity_poly.pdbx_seq_one_letter_code
_entity_poly.pdbx_strand_id
1 'polypeptide(L)'
;MEIPRVRARIPRALGDAREYQRAARLIVFIVLSALGAMVKVGSPLGAVTLDAAPAYFAALAFGWGEGALVAGLGSLLSALISGFPLGALVHVYAAVQAALWATCMRLAYERGGPV
;
A
#
# COMPACT_ATOMS: atom_id res chain seq x y z
N MET A 1 50.01 15.55 -3.29
CA MET A 1 48.94 16.42 -2.77
C MET A 1 47.78 15.53 -2.41
N GLU A 2 47.73 15.06 -1.17
CA GLU A 2 46.65 14.18 -0.69
C GLU A 2 45.46 15.03 -0.26
N ILE A 3 44.28 14.72 -0.82
CA ILE A 3 43.05 15.46 -0.54
C ILE A 3 42.47 14.90 0.78
N PRO A 4 42.29 15.72 1.83
CA PRO A 4 41.71 15.26 3.08
C PRO A 4 40.25 14.86 2.85
N ARG A 5 39.93 13.57 3.06
CA ARG A 5 38.56 13.05 2.96
C ARG A 5 37.74 13.49 4.17
N VAL A 6 37.13 14.66 4.07
CA VAL A 6 36.14 15.12 5.06
C VAL A 6 34.89 14.23 4.92
N ARG A 7 34.71 13.32 5.87
CA ARG A 7 33.48 12.52 5.99
C ARG A 7 32.36 13.45 6.45
N ALA A 8 31.53 13.92 5.51
CA ALA A 8 30.34 14.68 5.84
C ALA A 8 29.43 13.85 6.77
N ARG A 9 29.25 14.32 8.00
CA ARG A 9 28.32 13.71 8.96
C ARG A 9 26.92 14.09 8.51
N ILE A 10 26.15 13.13 8.00
CA ILE A 10 24.78 13.36 7.55
C ILE A 10 23.94 13.79 8.78
N PRO A 11 23.27 14.96 8.74
CA PRO A 11 22.48 15.45 9.87
C PRO A 11 21.24 14.59 10.09
N ARG A 12 20.93 14.28 11.37
CA ARG A 12 19.78 13.44 11.77
C ARG A 12 18.43 13.94 11.25
N ALA A 13 18.28 15.26 11.09
CA ALA A 13 17.07 15.90 10.55
C ALA A 13 16.68 15.41 9.14
N LEU A 14 17.63 14.91 8.34
CA LEU A 14 17.33 14.32 7.03
C LEU A 14 16.65 12.95 7.14
N GLY A 15 16.94 12.20 8.22
CA GLY A 15 16.27 10.93 8.53
C GLY A 15 14.78 11.13 8.78
N ASP A 16 14.46 12.10 9.64
CA ASP A 16 13.08 12.42 10.00
C ASP A 16 12.25 12.82 8.78
N ALA A 17 12.81 13.65 7.88
CA ALA A 17 12.13 14.07 6.66
C ALA A 17 11.73 12.91 5.74
N ARG A 18 12.59 11.90 5.59
CA ARG A 18 12.28 10.70 4.78
C ARG A 18 11.18 9.85 5.41
N GLU A 19 11.17 9.77 6.73
CA GLU A 19 10.16 9.02 7.47
C GLU A 19 8.78 9.69 7.34
N TYR A 20 8.71 11.03 7.46
CA TYR A 20 7.48 11.78 7.19
C TYR A 20 7.01 11.62 5.73
N GLN A 21 7.92 11.65 4.76
CA GLN A 21 7.57 11.42 3.35
C GLN A 21 7.00 10.02 3.14
N ARG A 22 7.57 9.01 3.77
CA ARG A 22 7.08 7.63 3.72
C ARG A 22 5.67 7.52 4.29
N ALA A 23 5.45 8.08 5.48
CA ALA A 23 4.13 8.10 6.13
C ALA A 23 3.10 8.83 5.25
N ALA A 24 3.44 9.98 4.69
CA ALA A 24 2.56 10.74 3.81
C ALA A 24 2.13 9.92 2.57
N ARG A 25 3.06 9.21 1.92
CA ARG A 25 2.72 8.33 0.79
C ARG A 25 1.75 7.24 1.19
N LEU A 26 2.02 6.54 2.31
CA LEU A 26 1.14 5.48 2.80
C LEU A 26 -0.28 6.00 3.04
N ILE A 27 -0.41 7.14 3.71
CA ILE A 27 -1.72 7.77 3.99
C ILE A 27 -2.46 8.06 2.68
N VAL A 28 -1.79 8.70 1.71
CA VAL A 28 -2.40 9.03 0.41
C VAL A 28 -2.89 7.78 -0.31
N PHE A 29 -2.10 6.72 -0.37
CA PHE A 29 -2.51 5.49 -1.06
C PHE A 29 -3.59 4.69 -0.30
N ILE A 30 -3.59 4.71 1.03
CA ILE A 30 -4.66 4.12 1.85
C ILE A 30 -5.99 4.83 1.58
N VAL A 31 -5.98 6.18 1.59
CA VAL A 31 -7.16 6.98 1.31
C VAL A 31 -7.64 6.77 -0.13
N LEU A 32 -6.72 6.74 -1.11
CA LEU A 32 -7.05 6.42 -2.51
C LEU A 32 -7.69 5.04 -2.65
N SER A 33 -7.21 4.03 -1.92
CA SER A 33 -7.80 2.68 -1.91
C SER A 33 -9.22 2.71 -1.36
N ALA A 34 -9.45 3.44 -0.27
CA ALA A 34 -10.78 3.60 0.31
C ALA A 34 -11.75 4.36 -0.63
N LEU A 35 -11.27 5.40 -1.34
CA LEU A 35 -12.07 6.09 -2.36
C LEU A 35 -12.37 5.17 -3.56
N GLY A 36 -11.40 4.36 -3.98
CA GLY A 36 -11.57 3.35 -5.03
C GLY A 36 -12.63 2.31 -4.69
N ALA A 37 -12.84 2.02 -3.40
CA ALA A 37 -13.91 1.13 -2.94
C ALA A 37 -15.31 1.70 -3.11
N MET A 38 -15.43 3.03 -3.10
CA MET A 38 -16.71 3.70 -3.32
C MET A 38 -17.14 3.65 -4.80
N VAL A 39 -16.16 3.56 -5.70
CA VAL A 39 -16.38 3.39 -7.14
C VAL A 39 -16.69 1.92 -7.42
N LYS A 40 -17.98 1.63 -7.54
CA LYS A 40 -18.49 0.29 -7.87
C LYS A 40 -18.80 0.22 -9.36
N VAL A 41 -18.03 -0.55 -10.09
CA VAL A 41 -18.27 -0.85 -11.51
C VAL A 41 -19.12 -2.11 -11.58
N GLY A 42 -20.24 -2.05 -12.32
CA GLY A 42 -21.10 -3.21 -12.53
C GLY A 42 -20.41 -4.27 -13.39
N SER A 43 -20.42 -5.52 -12.93
CA SER A 43 -19.94 -6.69 -13.66
C SER A 43 -21.01 -7.80 -13.61
N PRO A 44 -21.07 -8.71 -14.60
CA PRO A 44 -22.00 -9.85 -14.59
C PRO A 44 -21.89 -10.75 -13.34
N LEU A 45 -20.76 -10.71 -12.63
CA LEU A 45 -20.49 -11.50 -11.43
C LEU A 45 -20.69 -10.73 -10.12
N GLY A 46 -21.07 -9.44 -10.17
CA GLY A 46 -21.22 -8.57 -9.01
C GLY A 46 -20.59 -7.19 -9.22
N ALA A 47 -20.56 -6.37 -8.16
CA ALA A 47 -19.86 -5.09 -8.21
C ALA A 47 -18.34 -5.30 -8.04
N VAL A 48 -17.55 -4.78 -8.98
CA VAL A 48 -16.09 -4.73 -8.89
C VAL A 48 -15.68 -3.35 -8.38
N THR A 49 -14.82 -3.32 -7.36
CA THR A 49 -14.28 -2.09 -6.77
C THR A 49 -12.86 -1.83 -7.27
N LEU A 50 -12.45 -0.55 -7.26
CA LEU A 50 -11.12 -0.12 -7.69
C LEU A 50 -10.15 0.09 -6.51
N ASP A 51 -10.46 -0.46 -5.34
CA ASP A 51 -9.69 -0.30 -4.11
C ASP A 51 -8.34 -1.01 -4.13
N ALA A 52 -8.21 -2.08 -4.91
CA ALA A 52 -6.96 -2.84 -5.02
C ALA A 52 -5.90 -2.14 -5.89
N ALA A 53 -6.29 -1.27 -6.82
CA ALA A 53 -5.36 -0.67 -7.79
C ALA A 53 -4.27 0.22 -7.12
N PRO A 54 -4.60 1.15 -6.20
CA PRO A 54 -3.60 1.96 -5.52
C PRO A 54 -2.67 1.13 -4.63
N ALA A 55 -3.19 0.04 -4.06
CA ALA A 55 -2.43 -0.89 -3.22
C ALA A 55 -1.38 -1.68 -4.01
N TYR A 56 -1.75 -2.24 -5.17
CA TYR A 56 -0.79 -2.90 -6.04
C TYR A 56 0.23 -1.93 -6.63
N PHE A 57 -0.19 -0.72 -6.99
CA PHE A 57 0.75 0.31 -7.41
C PHE A 57 1.77 0.63 -6.31
N ALA A 58 1.33 0.81 -5.07
CA ALA A 58 2.22 1.06 -3.95
C ALA A 58 3.20 -0.10 -3.70
N ALA A 59 2.73 -1.35 -3.85
CA ALA A 59 3.57 -2.55 -3.73
C ALA A 59 4.68 -2.57 -4.79
N LEU A 60 4.33 -2.30 -6.05
CA LEU A 60 5.27 -2.30 -7.17
C LEU A 60 6.24 -1.12 -7.11
N ALA A 61 5.76 0.08 -6.76
CA ALA A 61 6.56 1.31 -6.77
C ALA A 61 7.48 1.46 -5.55
N PHE A 62 7.00 1.10 -4.35
CA PHE A 62 7.71 1.38 -3.09
C PHE A 62 8.17 0.12 -2.34
N GLY A 63 7.74 -1.06 -2.77
CA GLY A 63 8.17 -2.34 -2.23
C GLY A 63 7.11 -3.05 -1.39
N TRP A 64 7.46 -4.26 -0.94
CA TRP A 64 6.51 -5.23 -0.37
C TRP A 64 5.85 -4.71 0.92
N GLY A 65 6.61 -4.08 1.80
CA GLY A 65 6.10 -3.61 3.09
C GLY A 65 5.13 -2.44 2.96
N GLU A 66 5.40 -1.49 2.06
CA GLU A 66 4.50 -0.35 1.83
C GLU A 66 3.22 -0.81 1.13
N GLY A 67 3.33 -1.69 0.12
CA GLY A 67 2.18 -2.28 -0.55
C GLY A 67 1.26 -3.09 0.37
N ALA A 68 1.83 -3.93 1.24
CA ALA A 68 1.08 -4.74 2.19
C ALA A 68 0.27 -3.86 3.18
N LEU A 69 0.89 -2.79 3.68
CA LEU A 69 0.22 -1.84 4.58
C LEU A 69 -0.92 -1.11 3.89
N VAL A 70 -0.68 -0.61 2.66
CA VAL A 70 -1.71 0.07 1.88
C VAL A 70 -2.88 -0.87 1.57
N ALA A 71 -2.61 -2.10 1.15
CA ALA A 71 -3.63 -3.09 0.82
C ALA A 71 -4.47 -3.46 2.05
N GLY A 72 -3.82 -3.85 3.15
CA GLY A 72 -4.52 -4.29 4.35
C GLY A 72 -5.32 -3.16 4.99
N LEU A 73 -4.71 -1.99 5.22
CA LEU A 73 -5.40 -0.85 5.84
C LEU A 73 -6.45 -0.24 4.91
N GLY A 74 -6.18 -0.18 3.61
CA GLY A 74 -7.14 0.29 2.60
C GLY A 74 -8.40 -0.58 2.55
N SER A 75 -8.24 -1.91 2.51
CA SER A 75 -9.37 -2.84 2.53
C SER A 75 -10.15 -2.79 3.85
N LEU A 76 -9.46 -2.61 4.99
CA LEU A 76 -10.13 -2.47 6.29
C LEU A 76 -10.90 -1.14 6.39
N LEU A 77 -10.33 -0.05 5.87
CA LEU A 77 -10.99 1.25 5.84
C LEU A 77 -12.21 1.25 4.90
N SER A 78 -12.10 0.59 3.74
CA SER A 78 -13.21 0.33 2.83
C SER A 78 -14.35 -0.47 3.50
N ALA A 79 -14.00 -1.51 4.25
CA ALA A 79 -14.96 -2.29 5.03
C ALA A 79 -15.65 -1.47 6.13
N LEU A 80 -14.90 -0.56 6.76
CA LEU A 80 -15.43 0.35 7.78
C LEU A 80 -16.45 1.33 7.17
N ILE A 81 -16.13 1.93 6.01
CA ILE A 81 -17.02 2.85 5.30
C ILE A 81 -18.31 2.14 4.85
N SER A 82 -18.22 0.87 4.49
CA SER A 82 -19.39 0.06 4.09
C SER A 82 -20.16 -0.54 5.26
N GLY A 83 -19.69 -0.38 6.51
CA GLY A 83 -20.39 -0.82 7.72
C GLY A 83 -20.29 -2.32 8.00
N PHE A 84 -19.25 -3.01 7.51
CA PHE A 84 -19.00 -4.44 7.75
C PHE A 84 -20.18 -5.38 7.41
N PRO A 85 -20.61 -5.47 6.15
CA PRO A 85 -21.78 -6.27 5.73
C PRO A 85 -21.72 -7.76 6.15
N LEU A 86 -20.53 -8.34 6.27
CA LEU A 86 -20.31 -9.73 6.67
C LEU A 86 -19.73 -9.88 8.08
N GLY A 87 -19.62 -8.77 8.83
CA GLY A 87 -19.02 -8.72 10.17
C GLY A 87 -17.52 -8.41 10.17
N ALA A 88 -17.05 -7.82 11.27
CA ALA A 88 -15.70 -7.27 11.38
C ALA A 88 -14.59 -8.32 11.15
N LEU A 89 -14.75 -9.55 11.66
CA LEU A 89 -13.74 -10.61 11.54
C LEU A 89 -13.50 -11.02 10.08
N VAL A 90 -14.56 -11.09 9.26
CA VAL A 90 -14.46 -11.43 7.84
C VAL A 90 -13.66 -10.37 7.09
N HIS A 91 -13.86 -9.09 7.44
CA HIS A 91 -13.12 -7.99 6.82
C HIS A 91 -11.68 -7.87 7.31
N VAL A 92 -11.38 -8.24 8.57
CA VAL A 92 -10.00 -8.40 9.04
C VAL A 92 -9.29 -9.52 8.26
N TYR A 93 -9.96 -10.66 8.08
CA TYR A 93 -9.43 -11.74 7.24
C TYR A 93 -9.19 -11.28 5.80
N ALA A 94 -10.14 -10.56 5.20
CA ALA A 94 -9.98 -10.00 3.85
C ALA A 94 -8.83 -9.00 3.76
N ALA A 95 -8.62 -8.16 4.78
CA ALA A 95 -7.49 -7.23 4.85
C ALA A 95 -6.15 -7.98 4.91
N VAL A 96 -6.05 -9.07 5.67
CA VAL A 96 -4.85 -9.92 5.69
C VAL A 96 -4.60 -10.54 4.32
N GLN A 97 -5.65 -11.04 3.65
CA GLN A 97 -5.54 -11.56 2.28
C GLN A 97 -5.07 -10.48 1.30
N ALA A 98 -5.60 -9.26 1.37
CA ALA A 98 -5.18 -8.15 0.52
C ALA A 98 -3.69 -7.81 0.71
N ALA A 99 -3.23 -7.77 1.96
CA ALA A 99 -1.82 -7.57 2.27
C ALA A 99 -0.92 -8.69 1.72
N LEU A 100 -1.36 -9.95 1.81
CA LEU A 100 -0.67 -11.10 1.24
C LEU A 100 -0.59 -11.00 -0.28
N TRP A 101 -1.68 -10.69 -0.96
CA TRP A 101 -1.69 -10.58 -2.43
C TRP A 101 -0.80 -9.45 -2.94
N ALA A 102 -0.81 -8.28 -2.28
CA ALA A 102 0.10 -7.18 -2.61
C ALA A 102 1.58 -7.59 -2.43
N THR A 103 1.87 -8.34 -1.37
CA THR A 103 3.22 -8.89 -1.11
C THR A 103 3.61 -9.91 -2.19
N CYS A 104 2.72 -10.84 -2.52
CA CYS A 104 2.95 -11.84 -3.56
C CYS A 104 3.18 -11.19 -4.93
N MET A 105 2.41 -10.15 -5.28
CA MET A 105 2.60 -9.41 -6.52
C MET A 105 4.00 -8.78 -6.60
N ARG A 106 4.46 -8.15 -5.51
CA ARG A 106 5.81 -7.59 -5.46
C ARG A 106 6.89 -8.68 -5.58
N LEU A 107 6.72 -9.81 -4.89
CA LEU A 107 7.67 -10.92 -4.97
C LEU A 107 7.69 -11.55 -6.38
N ALA A 108 6.54 -11.61 -7.05
CA ALA A 108 6.46 -12.07 -8.43
C ALA A 108 7.20 -11.11 -9.37
N TYR A 109 7.00 -9.79 -9.20
CA TYR A 109 7.70 -8.75 -9.96
C TYR A 109 9.23 -8.82 -9.78
N GLU A 110 9.70 -9.05 -8.55
CA GLU A 110 11.14 -9.17 -8.27
C GLU A 110 11.77 -10.41 -8.91
N ARG A 111 11.00 -11.50 -9.11
CA ARG A 111 11.51 -12.75 -9.70
C ARG A 111 11.34 -12.83 -11.22
N GLY A 112 10.30 -12.22 -11.77
CA GLY A 112 9.92 -12.35 -13.18
C GLY A 112 10.37 -11.20 -14.08
N GLY A 113 10.86 -10.09 -13.52
CA GLY A 113 11.00 -8.84 -14.26
C GLY A 113 9.64 -8.14 -14.45
N PRO A 114 9.61 -6.96 -15.09
CA PRO A 114 8.37 -6.21 -15.28
C PRO A 114 7.36 -7.04 -16.08
N VAL A 115 6.21 -7.33 -15.45
CA VAL A 115 5.01 -7.92 -16.06
C VAL A 115 4.32 -6.95 -17.01
#